data_AF-A0A8T5U968-F1
#
_entry.id   AF-A0A8T5U968-F1
#
_cell.length_a   1.000
_cell.length_b   1.000
_cell.length_c   1.000
_cell.angle_alpha   90.00
_cell.angle_beta   90.00
_cell.angle_gamma   90.00
#
_symmetry.space_group_name_H-M   'P 1'
#
loop_
_entity.id
_entity.type
_entity.pdbx_description
1 polymer ?
#
loop_
_entity_poly.entity_id
_entity_poly.type
_entity_poly.pdbx_seq_one_letter_code
_entity_poly.pdbx_strand_id
1 'polypeptide(L)'
;MSKPHDSDTNSIVICSVCHSNITDLVGVYQSPLNFAVVCRQCLSRFTQNDIEMMIGLFFLYGGFFGKLKNRTFSLDEVLSSLEMPINKEEVEEMNQRLMHQALIHGLKPFQFNQKLQLYTEE
;
A
#
# COMPACT_ATOMS: atom_id res chain seq x y z
N MET A 1 -19.97 -14.55 42.39
CA MET A 1 -19.66 -13.10 42.32
C MET A 1 -18.72 -12.90 41.14
N SER A 2 -19.20 -12.15 40.15
CA SER A 2 -18.68 -12.08 38.79
C SER A 2 -17.36 -11.30 38.69
N LYS A 3 -16.42 -11.79 37.87
CA LYS A 3 -15.25 -11.03 37.40
C LYS A 3 -15.69 -9.95 36.40
N PRO A 4 -15.12 -8.74 36.41
CA PRO A 4 -15.12 -7.90 35.23
C PRO A 4 -13.93 -8.28 34.35
N HIS A 5 -14.23 -8.97 33.24
CA HIS A 5 -13.43 -8.92 32.02
C HIS A 5 -13.96 -7.72 31.22
N ASP A 6 -13.09 -6.77 30.92
CA ASP A 6 -13.09 -6.06 29.63
C ASP A 6 -11.83 -5.19 29.59
N SER A 7 -10.80 -5.71 28.92
CA SER A 7 -9.67 -4.90 28.49
C SER A 7 -10.13 -4.15 27.23
N ASP A 8 -10.31 -2.83 27.34
CA ASP A 8 -10.58 -1.94 26.22
C ASP A 8 -9.52 -2.12 25.12
N THR A 9 -9.81 -2.95 24.12
CA THR A 9 -9.08 -2.95 22.86
C THR A 9 -9.42 -1.68 22.11
N ASN A 10 -8.66 -0.61 22.35
CA ASN A 10 -8.66 0.58 21.50
C ASN A 10 -8.24 0.14 20.09
N SER A 11 -9.21 -0.08 19.21
CA SER A 11 -8.94 -0.45 17.82
C SER A 11 -8.31 0.75 17.11
N ILE A 12 -7.04 0.61 16.72
CA ILE A 12 -6.34 1.63 15.95
C ILE A 12 -6.94 1.64 14.53
N VAL A 13 -7.51 2.78 14.13
CA VAL A 13 -7.98 3.00 12.77
C VAL A 13 -6.78 3.44 11.92
N ILE A 14 -6.59 2.84 10.74
CA ILE A 14 -5.46 3.10 9.85
C ILE A 14 -5.98 3.61 8.52
N CYS A 15 -5.35 4.65 7.98
CA CYS A 15 -5.68 5.18 6.65
C CYS A 15 -5.35 4.17 5.54
N SER A 16 -6.30 3.84 4.68
CA SER A 16 -6.14 2.89 3.58
C SER A 16 -5.28 3.41 2.41
N VAL A 17 -4.90 4.69 2.41
CA VAL A 17 -4.00 5.27 1.40
C VAL A 17 -2.58 5.40 1.93
N CYS A 18 -2.39 6.10 3.06
CA CYS A 18 -1.06 6.39 3.59
C CYS A 18 -0.60 5.42 4.70
N HIS A 19 -1.50 4.56 5.21
CA HIS A 19 -1.24 3.63 6.30
C HIS A 19 -0.81 4.26 7.64
N SER A 20 -1.01 5.56 7.81
CA SER A 20 -0.84 6.24 9.10
C SER A 20 -2.03 5.96 10.03
N ASN A 21 -1.76 5.96 11.34
CA ASN A 21 -2.81 5.90 12.35
C ASN A 21 -3.71 7.14 12.26
N ILE A 22 -5.01 6.93 12.35
CA ILE A 22 -6.02 7.97 12.42
C ILE A 22 -6.39 8.14 13.89
N THR A 23 -5.93 9.24 14.48
CA THR A 23 -6.21 9.59 15.88
C THR A 23 -7.48 10.41 16.05
N ASP A 24 -7.94 11.05 14.98
CA ASP A 24 -9.15 11.87 14.93
C ASP A 24 -10.01 11.46 13.74
N LEU A 25 -11.27 11.10 14.01
CA LEU A 25 -12.24 10.68 12.99
C LEU A 25 -12.97 11.86 12.34
N VAL A 26 -12.73 13.10 12.78
CA VAL A 26 -13.34 14.29 12.16
C VAL A 26 -12.77 14.50 10.75
N GLY A 27 -13.68 14.56 9.77
CA GLY A 27 -13.32 14.82 8.38
C GLY A 27 -12.57 13.67 7.70
N VAL A 28 -12.72 12.44 8.21
CA VAL A 28 -12.32 11.22 7.48
C VAL A 28 -13.36 10.85 6.45
N TYR A 29 -12.92 10.15 5.43
CA TYR A 29 -13.78 9.54 4.43
C TYR A 29 -13.81 8.03 4.66
N GLN A 30 -15.00 7.43 4.53
CA GLN A 30 -15.13 5.98 4.49
C GLN A 30 -15.78 5.60 3.16
N SER A 31 -15.11 4.73 2.40
CA SER A 31 -15.67 4.25 1.13
C SER A 31 -16.87 3.35 1.38
N PRO A 32 -18.01 3.57 0.69
CA PRO A 32 -19.18 2.72 0.80
C PRO A 32 -18.99 1.35 0.14
N LEU A 33 -17.96 1.19 -0.71
CA LEU A 33 -17.75 -0.02 -1.50
C LEU A 33 -16.96 -1.09 -0.75
N ASN A 34 -15.92 -0.68 -0.02
CA ASN A 34 -14.98 -1.60 0.64
C ASN A 34 -14.68 -1.22 2.09
N PHE A 35 -15.38 -0.23 2.66
CA PHE A 35 -15.23 0.26 4.02
C PHE A 35 -13.83 0.81 4.38
N ALA A 36 -12.97 1.03 3.39
CA ALA A 36 -11.67 1.67 3.55
C ALA A 36 -11.82 3.06 4.17
N VAL A 37 -10.98 3.38 5.16
CA VAL A 37 -11.00 4.67 5.87
C VAL A 37 -9.84 5.51 5.38
N VAL A 38 -10.09 6.76 5.00
CA VAL A 38 -9.09 7.67 4.43
C VAL A 38 -9.00 8.94 5.26
N CYS A 39 -7.79 9.31 5.68
CA CYS A 39 -7.56 10.45 6.54
C CYS A 39 -7.75 11.79 5.79
N ARG A 40 -8.05 12.85 6.54
CA ARG A 40 -8.20 14.22 6.02
C ARG A 40 -7.02 14.70 5.18
N GLN A 41 -5.81 14.30 5.53
CA GLN A 41 -4.59 14.69 4.80
C GLN A 41 -4.59 14.11 3.38
N CYS A 42 -4.97 12.84 3.21
CA CYS A 42 -5.13 12.24 1.88
C CYS A 42 -6.27 12.88 1.10
N LEU A 43 -7.40 13.20 1.76
CA LEU A 43 -8.52 13.91 1.13
C LEU A 43 -8.16 15.31 0.63
N SER A 44 -7.20 15.99 1.28
CA SER A 44 -6.71 17.29 0.80
C SER A 44 -5.73 17.21 -0.38
N ARG A 45 -5.17 16.02 -0.65
CA ARG A 45 -4.10 15.81 -1.64
C ARG A 45 -4.59 15.18 -2.94
N PHE A 46 -5.65 14.39 -2.88
CA PHE A 46 -6.13 13.58 -3.99
C PHE A 46 -7.60 13.87 -4.25
N THR A 47 -8.02 13.75 -5.51
CA THR A 47 -9.44 13.86 -5.83
C THR A 47 -10.20 12.66 -5.28
N GLN A 48 -11.52 12.79 -5.13
CA GLN A 48 -12.36 11.66 -4.69
C GLN A 48 -12.23 10.46 -5.64
N ASN A 49 -12.12 10.71 -6.95
CA ASN A 49 -11.97 9.66 -7.95
C ASN A 49 -10.62 8.93 -7.80
N ASP A 50 -9.53 9.67 -7.57
CA ASP A 50 -8.22 9.08 -7.31
C ASP A 50 -8.24 8.23 -6.04
N ILE A 51 -8.92 8.70 -4.98
CA ILE A 51 -9.05 7.96 -3.72
C ILE A 51 -9.81 6.66 -3.93
N GLU A 52 -10.97 6.69 -4.58
CA GLU A 52 -11.76 5.48 -4.90
C GLU A 52 -10.96 4.51 -5.77
N MET A 53 -10.22 5.00 -6.75
CA MET A 53 -9.36 4.18 -7.58
C MET A 53 -8.24 3.55 -6.75
N MET A 54 -7.52 4.32 -5.93
CA MET A 54 -6.45 3.81 -5.08
C MET A 54 -6.95 2.74 -4.11
N ILE A 55 -8.00 3.03 -3.32
CA ILE A 55 -8.54 2.06 -2.36
C ILE A 55 -9.19 0.87 -3.06
N GLY A 56 -9.78 1.07 -4.25
CA GLY A 56 -10.31 0.03 -5.11
C GLY A 56 -9.21 -0.91 -5.61
N LEU A 57 -8.07 -0.37 -6.06
CA LEU A 57 -6.88 -1.13 -6.43
C LEU A 57 -6.32 -1.87 -5.20
N PHE A 58 -6.18 -1.21 -4.05
CA PHE A 58 -5.73 -1.83 -2.80
C PHE A 58 -6.64 -2.98 -2.34
N PHE A 59 -7.96 -2.85 -2.56
CA PHE A 59 -8.96 -3.85 -2.20
C PHE A 59 -9.05 -5.01 -3.22
N LEU A 60 -9.05 -4.72 -4.52
CA LEU A 60 -9.15 -5.71 -5.61
C LEU A 60 -7.87 -6.53 -5.75
N TYR A 61 -6.72 -5.86 -5.69
CA TYR A 61 -5.42 -6.53 -5.53
C TYR A 61 -5.13 -6.85 -4.06
N GLY A 62 -6.14 -6.73 -3.18
CA GLY A 62 -6.33 -7.34 -1.86
C GLY A 62 -5.29 -6.99 -0.80
N GLY A 63 -5.40 -7.47 0.43
CA GLY A 63 -5.65 -8.91 0.62
C GLY A 63 -4.70 -9.86 -0.13
N PHE A 64 -3.95 -9.40 -1.13
CA PHE A 64 -2.85 -10.02 -1.85
C PHE A 64 -1.50 -9.35 -1.50
N PHE A 65 -1.50 -8.15 -0.88
CA PHE A 65 -0.33 -7.63 -0.16
C PHE A 65 0.11 -8.65 0.90
N GLY A 66 1.31 -9.17 0.78
CA GLY A 66 1.80 -10.25 1.63
C GLY A 66 1.12 -11.60 1.40
N LYS A 67 0.39 -11.82 0.30
CA LYS A 67 -0.04 -13.18 -0.11
C LYS A 67 1.17 -14.10 -0.20
N LEU A 68 2.29 -13.55 -0.65
CA LEU A 68 3.56 -14.23 -0.73
C LEU A 68 4.49 -13.85 0.43
N LYS A 69 4.00 -13.40 1.60
CA LYS A 69 4.85 -13.00 2.74
C LYS A 69 5.83 -14.08 3.21
N ASN A 70 5.49 -15.35 2.98
CA ASN A 70 6.33 -16.51 3.31
C ASN A 70 7.37 -16.81 2.20
N ARG A 71 7.34 -16.09 1.07
CA ARG A 71 8.32 -16.16 0.00
C ARG A 71 9.15 -14.88 0.04
N THR A 72 10.46 -15.03 0.02
CA THR A 72 11.40 -13.91 -0.07
C THR A 72 11.18 -13.14 -1.37
N PHE A 73 11.06 -11.81 -1.26
CA PHE A 73 11.16 -10.92 -2.41
C PHE A 73 12.62 -10.56 -2.65
N SER A 74 13.14 -10.92 -3.82
CA SER A 74 14.46 -10.52 -4.30
C SER A 74 14.30 -9.50 -5.43
N LEU A 75 14.77 -8.28 -5.21
CA LEU A 75 14.72 -7.25 -6.25
C LEU A 75 15.65 -7.61 -7.40
N ASP A 76 16.83 -8.16 -7.10
CA ASP A 76 17.79 -8.67 -8.09
C ASP A 76 17.18 -9.73 -9.02
N GLU A 77 16.47 -10.72 -8.46
CA GLU A 77 15.83 -11.77 -9.25
C GLU A 77 14.77 -11.18 -10.19
N VAL A 78 13.95 -10.26 -9.68
CA VAL A 78 12.91 -9.61 -10.49
C VAL A 78 13.54 -8.75 -11.58
N LEU A 79 14.53 -7.91 -11.26
CA LEU A 79 15.24 -7.08 -12.24
C LEU A 79 15.93 -7.93 -13.31
N SER A 80 16.54 -9.06 -12.94
CA SER A 80 17.21 -9.97 -13.88
C SER A 80 16.25 -10.65 -14.87
N SER A 81 14.96 -10.72 -14.54
CA SER A 81 13.91 -11.32 -15.37
C SER A 81 13.21 -10.33 -16.30
N LEU A 82 13.52 -9.04 -16.18
CA LEU A 82 12.88 -7.98 -16.96
C LEU A 82 13.68 -7.66 -18.23
N GLU A 83 12.94 -7.45 -19.32
CA GLU A 83 13.50 -6.84 -20.52
C GLU A 83 13.74 -5.36 -20.29
N MET A 84 14.82 -4.83 -20.86
CA MET A 84 15.17 -3.42 -20.69
C MET A 84 14.19 -2.55 -21.49
N PRO A 85 13.47 -1.62 -20.83
CA PRO A 85 12.54 -0.74 -21.52
C PRO A 85 13.28 0.15 -22.53
N ILE A 86 12.68 0.35 -23.69
CA ILE A 86 13.23 1.16 -24.79
C ILE A 86 12.60 2.55 -24.86
N ASN A 87 11.51 2.80 -24.12
CA ASN A 87 10.84 4.09 -24.06
C ASN A 87 10.29 4.40 -22.66
N LYS A 88 9.81 5.65 -22.48
CA LYS A 88 9.31 6.15 -21.19
C LYS A 88 8.06 5.42 -20.72
N GLU A 89 7.16 5.05 -21.62
CA GLU A 89 5.90 4.36 -21.27
C GLU A 89 6.20 2.97 -20.73
N GLU A 90 7.16 2.26 -21.32
CA GLU A 90 7.65 0.97 -20.84
C GLU A 90 8.38 1.09 -19.49
N VAL A 91 9.12 2.19 -19.25
CA VAL A 91 9.71 2.46 -17.93
C VAL A 91 8.62 2.63 -16.87
N GLU A 92 7.55 3.37 -17.19
CA GLU A 92 6.43 3.58 -16.28
C GLU A 92 5.68 2.27 -16.00
N GLU A 93 5.43 1.45 -17.03
CA GLU A 93 4.84 0.11 -16.88
C GLU A 93 5.73 -0.79 -16.02
N MET A 94 7.04 -0.83 -16.30
CA MET A 94 8.00 -1.62 -15.55
C MET A 94 8.00 -1.22 -14.06
N ASN A 95 8.00 0.09 -13.77
CA ASN A 95 7.93 0.60 -12.40
C ASN A 95 6.64 0.16 -11.69
N GLN A 96 5.50 0.19 -12.39
CA GLN A 96 4.23 -0.28 -11.83
C GLN A 96 4.26 -1.80 -11.55
N ARG A 97 4.83 -2.61 -12.46
CA ARG A 97 4.97 -4.07 -12.27
C ARG A 97 5.90 -4.40 -11.12
N LEU A 98 7.04 -3.72 -11.02
CA LEU A 98 7.99 -3.89 -9.92
C LEU A 98 7.38 -3.53 -8.58
N MET A 99 6.70 -2.38 -8.51
CA MET A 99 5.99 -1.94 -7.30
C MET A 99 4.93 -2.98 -6.92
N HIS A 100 4.12 -3.46 -7.86
CA HIS A 100 3.12 -4.49 -7.60
C HIS A 100 3.74 -5.79 -7.05
N GLN A 101 4.85 -6.27 -7.62
CA GLN A 101 5.57 -7.45 -7.13
C GLN A 101 6.08 -7.27 -5.70
N ALA A 102 6.69 -6.12 -5.39
CA ALA A 102 7.14 -5.83 -4.04
C ALA A 102 5.97 -5.85 -3.04
N LEU A 103 4.86 -5.22 -3.44
CA LEU A 103 3.65 -5.10 -2.67
C LEU A 103 3.00 -6.47 -2.36
N ILE A 104 2.91 -7.40 -3.31
CA ILE A 104 2.33 -8.75 -3.07
C ILE A 104 3.20 -9.63 -2.14
N HIS A 105 4.48 -9.32 -2.01
CA HIS A 105 5.38 -9.92 -1.03
C HIS A 105 5.37 -9.21 0.34
N GLY A 106 4.58 -8.13 0.47
CA GLY A 106 4.39 -7.42 1.73
C GLY A 106 5.37 -6.27 1.98
N LEU A 107 6.15 -5.85 0.97
CA LEU A 107 6.94 -4.63 1.06
C LEU A 107 6.04 -3.41 0.97
N LYS A 108 6.25 -2.46 1.87
CA LYS A 108 5.62 -1.14 1.80
C LYS A 108 6.33 -0.28 0.73
N PRO A 109 5.65 0.70 0.11
CA PRO A 109 6.25 1.55 -0.92
C PRO A 109 7.58 2.20 -0.52
N PHE A 110 7.72 2.68 0.72
CA PHE A 110 8.98 3.28 1.19
C PHE A 110 10.14 2.26 1.26
N GLN A 111 9.84 1.00 1.59
CA GLN A 111 10.86 -0.06 1.67
C GLN A 111 11.32 -0.47 0.27
N PHE A 112 10.39 -0.51 -0.68
CA PHE A 112 10.71 -0.74 -2.08
C PHE A 112 11.59 0.40 -2.65
N ASN A 113 11.23 1.66 -2.38
CA ASN A 113 12.02 2.81 -2.82
C ASN A 113 13.43 2.82 -2.22
N GLN A 114 13.60 2.48 -0.94
CA GLN A 114 14.92 2.32 -0.32
C GLN A 114 15.76 1.24 -0.99
N LYS A 115 15.13 0.12 -1.39
CA LYS A 115 15.84 -0.94 -2.13
C LYS A 115 16.25 -0.49 -3.52
N LEU A 116 15.39 0.26 -4.23
CA LEU A 116 15.72 0.81 -5.54
C LEU A 116 16.88 1.80 -5.50
N GLN A 117 16.99 2.61 -4.44
CA GLN A 117 18.08 3.59 -4.29
C GLN A 117 19.47 2.94 -4.42
N LEU A 118 19.63 1.69 -3.95
CA LEU A 118 20.88 0.93 -4.07
C LEU A 118 21.31 0.66 -5.52
N TYR A 119 20.41 0.79 -6.49
CA TYR A 119 20.67 0.56 -7.92
C TYR A 119 20.73 1.86 -8.73
N THR A 120 20.44 3.00 -8.10
CA THR A 120 20.45 4.33 -8.73
C THR A 120 21.54 5.25 -8.18
N GLU A 121 22.39 4.74 -7.28
CA GLU A 121 23.56 5.46 -6.72
C GLU A 121 24.87 5.24 -7.52
N GLU A 122 24.77 5.12 -8.85
CA GLU A 122 25.87 5.40 -9.79
C GLU A 122 25.60 6.70 -10.56
#